data_AF-A0A2N2TE90-F1
#
_entry.id   AF-A0A2N2TE90-F1
#
_cell.length_a   1.000
_cell.length_b   1.000
_cell.length_c   1.000
_cell.angle_alpha   90.00
_cell.angle_beta   90.00
_cell.angle_gamma   90.00
#
_symmetry.space_group_name_H-M   'P 1'
#
loop_
_entity.id
_entity.type
_entity.pdbx_description
1 polymer ?
#
loop_
_entity_poly.entity_id
_entity_poly.type
_entity_poly.pdbx_seq_one_letter_code
_entity_poly.pdbx_strand_id
1 'polypeptide(L)'
;AELDELTQQLQEAEIAASTAQQEADAKRRAYHELEQRSNSTHWSVTEQRLFREKNHLEAVARQLQQDLVPLREEHARLKWKVQAPAQLEAARVEMAALTDRRTALAQEISKGKTLQAQLDARIESVEQQIAHDTQFTANHLMNAGELTAIPAALASLHAELTATCHTRDEVARRIQSLQSEHDALPEQIRLARDSYRGAQAIVAEIELQEQLPAFIGLIARAAVARHRAGFSREQGRYEIEIPVEAIEAASAALDADLSAG
;
A
#
# COMPACT_ATOMS: atom_id res chain seq x y z
N ALA A 1 -9.88 5.31 22.27
CA ALA A 1 -10.96 5.48 23.25
C ALA A 1 -12.32 5.39 22.54
N GLU A 2 -12.80 6.46 21.88
CA GLU A 2 -14.13 6.44 21.24
C GLU A 2 -14.29 5.37 20.14
N LEU A 3 -13.29 5.19 19.27
CA LEU A 3 -13.32 4.13 18.25
C LEU A 3 -13.27 2.72 18.86
N ASP A 4 -12.52 2.54 19.94
CA ASP A 4 -12.37 1.25 20.61
C ASP A 4 -13.68 0.87 21.31
N GLU A 5 -14.31 1.83 21.98
CA GLU A 5 -15.64 1.69 22.58
C GLU A 5 -16.70 1.34 21.53
N LEU A 6 -16.73 2.05 20.40
CA LEU A 6 -17.66 1.78 19.31
C LEU A 6 -17.40 0.42 18.65
N THR A 7 -16.13 0.01 18.56
CA THR A 7 -15.76 -1.33 18.07
C THR A 7 -16.28 -2.41 19.01
N GLN A 8 -16.15 -2.22 20.32
CA GLN A 8 -16.67 -3.16 21.31
C GLN A 8 -18.20 -3.22 21.27
N GLN A 9 -18.88 -2.07 21.21
CA GLN A 9 -20.35 -2.01 21.09
C GLN A 9 -20.86 -2.71 19.83
N LEU A 10 -20.17 -2.53 18.70
CA LEU A 10 -20.50 -3.22 17.45
C LEU A 10 -20.35 -4.74 17.60
N GLN A 11 -19.26 -5.22 18.20
CA GLN A 11 -19.06 -6.65 18.44
C GLN A 11 -20.14 -7.24 19.34
N GLU A 12 -20.49 -6.56 20.43
CA GLU A 12 -21.56 -6.99 21.34
C GLU A 12 -22.92 -7.04 20.64
N ALA A 13 -23.25 -6.01 19.85
CA ALA A 13 -24.48 -5.96 19.07
C ALA A 13 -24.55 -7.04 17.99
N GLU A 14 -23.42 -7.36 17.33
CA GLU A 14 -23.34 -8.43 16.34
C GLU A 14 -23.52 -9.81 16.96
N ILE A 15 -22.96 -10.03 18.15
CA ILE A 15 -23.17 -11.27 18.92
C ILE A 15 -24.64 -11.38 19.33
N ALA A 16 -25.26 -10.31 19.83
CA ALA A 16 -26.65 -10.30 20.22
C ALA A 16 -27.60 -10.56 19.03
N ALA A 17 -27.38 -9.88 17.89
CA ALA A 17 -28.19 -10.08 16.69
C ALA A 17 -28.03 -11.49 16.11
N SER A 18 -26.81 -12.04 16.11
CA SER A 18 -26.57 -13.41 15.62
C SER A 18 -27.21 -14.47 16.52
N THR A 19 -27.16 -14.27 17.84
CA THR A 19 -27.84 -15.14 18.82
C THR A 19 -29.37 -15.08 18.64
N ALA A 20 -29.95 -13.89 18.56
CA ALA A 20 -31.39 -13.71 18.34
C ALA A 20 -31.86 -14.31 17.01
N GLN A 21 -31.04 -14.20 15.95
CA GLN A 21 -31.31 -14.83 14.66
C GLN A 21 -31.32 -16.37 14.77
N GLN A 22 -30.35 -16.96 15.48
CA GLN A 22 -30.30 -18.40 15.71
C GLN A 22 -31.52 -18.90 16.48
N GLU A 23 -31.96 -18.18 17.52
CA GLU A 23 -33.16 -18.52 18.29
C GLU A 23 -34.44 -18.41 17.45
N ALA A 24 -34.57 -17.34 16.65
CA ALA A 24 -35.69 -17.16 15.73
C ALA A 24 -35.74 -18.29 14.69
N ASP A 25 -34.60 -18.69 14.12
CA ASP A 25 -34.51 -19.79 13.15
C ASP A 25 -34.81 -21.15 13.79
N ALA A 26 -34.37 -21.40 15.03
CA ALA A 26 -34.71 -22.61 15.76
C ALA A 26 -36.22 -22.73 16.00
N LYS A 27 -36.87 -21.63 16.42
CA LYS A 27 -38.32 -21.59 16.63
C LYS A 27 -39.11 -21.65 15.32
N ARG A 28 -38.59 -21.08 14.23
CA ARG A 28 -39.16 -21.22 12.88
C ARG A 28 -39.16 -22.66 12.42
N ARG A 29 -38.05 -23.39 12.61
CA ARG A 29 -37.97 -24.83 12.30
C ARG A 29 -38.94 -25.65 13.14
N ALA A 30 -38.98 -25.42 14.46
CA ALA A 30 -39.92 -26.12 15.36
C ALA A 30 -41.39 -25.88 14.98
N TYR A 31 -41.74 -24.65 14.59
CA TYR A 31 -43.08 -24.32 14.10
C TYR A 31 -43.38 -25.02 12.76
N HIS A 32 -42.42 -25.05 11.84
CA HIS A 32 -42.60 -25.72 10.54
C HIS A 32 -42.77 -27.24 10.68
N GLU A 33 -42.01 -27.89 11.57
CA GLU A 33 -42.18 -29.31 11.88
C GLU A 33 -43.55 -29.61 12.49
N LEU A 34 -44.04 -28.71 13.34
CA LEU A 34 -45.38 -28.82 13.91
C LEU A 34 -46.46 -28.68 12.83
N GLU A 35 -46.32 -27.71 11.94
CA GLU A 35 -47.25 -27.47 10.83
C GLU A 35 -47.32 -28.69 9.90
N GLN A 36 -46.19 -29.33 9.60
CA GLN A 36 -46.14 -30.55 8.80
C GLN A 36 -46.82 -31.76 9.46
N ARG A 37 -46.85 -31.82 10.80
CA ARG A 37 -47.46 -32.92 11.57
C ARG A 37 -48.92 -32.65 11.93
N SER A 38 -49.38 -31.41 11.81
CA SER A 38 -50.73 -31.01 12.20
C SER A 38 -51.73 -31.42 11.12
N ASN A 39 -52.62 -32.35 11.47
CA ASN A 39 -53.73 -32.80 10.60
C ASN A 39 -55.07 -32.13 10.98
N SER A 40 -55.04 -31.12 11.86
CA SER A 40 -56.22 -30.48 12.44
C SER A 40 -56.46 -29.09 11.84
N THR A 41 -57.71 -28.78 11.51
CA THR A 41 -58.15 -27.43 11.08
C THR A 41 -58.22 -26.44 12.26
N HIS A 42 -58.13 -26.93 13.50
CA HIS A 42 -58.18 -26.12 14.72
C HIS A 42 -56.86 -26.14 15.48
N TRP A 43 -56.34 -24.95 15.78
CA TRP A 43 -55.09 -24.78 16.52
C TRP A 43 -55.28 -24.96 18.02
N SER A 44 -54.49 -25.86 18.60
CA SER A 44 -54.33 -26.03 20.04
C SER A 44 -53.66 -24.80 20.70
N VAL A 45 -53.82 -24.69 22.02
CA VAL A 45 -53.23 -23.62 22.83
C VAL A 45 -51.69 -23.62 22.75
N THR A 46 -51.08 -24.79 22.62
CA THR A 46 -49.62 -24.95 22.48
C THR A 46 -49.12 -24.48 21.11
N GLU A 47 -49.85 -24.76 20.03
CA GLU A 47 -49.55 -24.28 18.67
C GLU A 47 -49.66 -22.75 18.59
N GLN A 48 -50.72 -22.19 19.16
CA GLN A 48 -50.90 -20.73 19.25
C GLN A 48 -49.77 -20.05 20.04
N ARG A 49 -49.31 -20.67 21.14
CA ARG A 49 -48.19 -20.16 21.93
C ARG A 49 -46.89 -20.19 21.12
N LEU A 50 -46.58 -21.31 20.48
CA LEU A 50 -45.38 -21.45 19.65
C LEU A 50 -45.35 -20.44 18.50
N PHE A 51 -46.48 -20.21 17.84
CA PHE A 51 -46.60 -19.21 16.79
C PHE A 51 -46.32 -17.78 17.30
N ARG A 52 -46.87 -17.43 18.47
CA ARG A 52 -46.62 -16.12 19.11
C ARG A 52 -45.15 -15.95 19.49
N GLU A 53 -44.54 -16.96 20.12
CA GLU A 53 -43.12 -16.95 20.47
C GLU A 53 -42.23 -16.82 19.22
N LYS A 54 -42.53 -17.58 18.16
CA LYS A 54 -41.82 -17.49 16.88
C LYS A 54 -41.90 -16.08 16.29
N ASN A 55 -43.10 -15.51 16.18
CA ASN A 55 -43.27 -14.16 15.64
C ASN A 55 -42.56 -13.09 16.49
N HIS A 56 -42.57 -13.24 17.82
CA HIS A 56 -41.88 -12.33 18.73
C HIS A 56 -40.36 -12.38 18.50
N LEU A 57 -39.76 -13.57 18.48
CA LEU A 57 -38.32 -13.73 18.26
C LEU A 57 -37.90 -13.30 16.84
N GLU A 58 -38.71 -13.56 15.83
CA GLU A 58 -38.47 -13.05 14.48
C GLU A 58 -38.53 -11.52 14.39
N ALA A 59 -39.37 -10.87 15.20
CA ALA A 59 -39.43 -9.41 15.27
C ALA A 59 -38.21 -8.83 16.00
N VAL A 60 -37.81 -9.45 17.12
CA VAL A 60 -36.60 -9.06 17.88
C VAL A 60 -35.34 -9.21 17.02
N ALA A 61 -35.16 -10.34 16.34
CA ALA A 61 -34.02 -10.56 15.45
C ALA A 61 -33.96 -9.53 14.31
N ARG A 62 -35.11 -9.20 13.71
CA ARG A 62 -35.20 -8.15 12.68
C ARG A 62 -34.85 -6.76 13.22
N GLN A 63 -35.34 -6.41 14.41
CA GLN A 63 -35.03 -5.12 15.03
C GLN A 63 -33.52 -4.99 15.31
N LEU A 64 -32.91 -6.01 15.91
CA LEU A 64 -31.46 -6.01 16.17
C LEU A 64 -30.63 -5.92 14.88
N GLN A 65 -31.07 -6.53 13.79
CA GLN A 65 -30.43 -6.38 12.49
C GLN A 65 -30.57 -4.97 11.91
N GLN A 66 -31.71 -4.32 12.11
CA GLN A 66 -31.94 -2.93 11.70
C GLN A 66 -31.07 -1.97 12.51
N ASP A 67 -30.98 -2.18 13.83
CA ASP A 67 -30.19 -1.33 14.73
C ASP A 67 -28.68 -1.47 14.49
N LEU A 68 -28.23 -2.60 13.92
CA LEU A 68 -26.83 -2.79 13.52
C LEU A 68 -26.40 -1.92 12.34
N VAL A 69 -27.31 -1.54 11.44
CA VAL A 69 -26.97 -0.75 10.24
C VAL A 69 -26.35 0.60 10.59
N PRO A 70 -27.01 1.48 11.38
CA PRO A 70 -26.43 2.77 11.73
C PRO A 70 -25.15 2.61 12.54
N LEU A 71 -25.07 1.62 13.43
CA LEU A 71 -23.88 1.35 14.22
C LEU A 71 -22.67 0.98 13.36
N ARG A 72 -22.87 0.17 12.31
CA ARG A 72 -21.83 -0.18 11.33
C ARG A 72 -21.41 1.03 10.50
N GLU A 73 -22.36 1.86 10.09
CA GLU A 73 -22.06 3.09 9.34
C GLU A 73 -21.24 4.08 10.17
N GLU A 74 -21.62 4.29 11.44
CA GLU A 74 -20.88 5.13 12.38
C GLU A 74 -19.48 4.57 12.66
N HIS A 75 -19.37 3.26 12.87
CA HIS A 75 -18.08 2.60 13.06
C HIS A 75 -17.17 2.77 11.84
N ALA A 76 -17.68 2.49 10.64
CA ALA A 76 -16.92 2.64 9.41
C ALA A 76 -16.46 4.09 9.21
N ARG A 77 -17.34 5.06 9.47
CA ARG A 77 -17.04 6.49 9.38
C ARG A 77 -15.95 6.90 10.36
N LEU A 78 -16.07 6.54 11.64
CA LEU A 78 -15.10 6.92 12.66
C LEU A 78 -13.75 6.22 12.44
N LYS A 79 -13.79 4.93 12.10
CA LYS A 79 -12.60 4.15 11.77
C LYS A 79 -11.83 4.79 10.61
N TRP A 80 -12.52 5.14 9.54
CA TRP A 80 -11.93 5.79 8.38
C TRP A 80 -11.26 7.12 8.75
N LYS A 81 -11.94 7.97 9.54
CA LYS A 81 -11.38 9.22 10.04
C LYS A 81 -10.11 9.05 10.86
N VAL A 82 -10.11 8.11 11.81
CA VAL A 82 -8.98 7.89 12.71
C VAL A 82 -7.78 7.27 11.98
N GLN A 83 -8.02 6.39 11.02
CA GLN A 83 -6.95 5.65 10.33
C GLN A 83 -6.31 6.44 9.18
N ALA A 84 -7.05 7.34 8.54
CA ALA A 84 -6.60 8.07 7.36
C ALA A 84 -5.27 8.83 7.54
N PRO A 85 -5.04 9.62 8.61
CA PRO A 85 -3.76 10.32 8.79
C PRO A 85 -2.57 9.35 8.91
N ALA A 86 -2.76 8.23 9.62
CA ALA A 86 -1.72 7.21 9.77
C ALA A 86 -1.43 6.49 8.44
N GLN A 87 -2.45 6.28 7.60
CA GLN A 87 -2.29 5.70 6.26
C GLN A 87 -1.53 6.66 5.32
N LEU A 88 -1.83 7.95 5.37
CA LEU A 88 -1.10 8.97 4.61
C LEU A 88 0.38 8.97 5.01
N GLU A 89 0.65 8.93 6.31
CA GLU A 89 2.03 8.92 6.80
C GLU A 89 2.79 7.64 6.44
N ALA A 90 2.14 6.48 6.55
CA ALA A 90 2.74 5.22 6.11
C ALA A 90 3.09 5.24 4.61
N ALA A 91 2.18 5.73 3.76
CA ALA A 91 2.41 5.85 2.33
C ALA A 91 3.54 6.85 2.00
N ARG A 92 3.65 7.95 2.76
CA ARG A 92 4.74 8.91 2.63
C ARG A 92 6.10 8.27 2.93
N VAL A 93 6.20 7.59 4.07
CA VAL A 93 7.44 6.91 4.49
C VAL A 93 7.86 5.83 3.49
N GLU A 94 6.90 5.06 2.97
CA GLU A 94 7.17 4.05 1.95
C GLU A 94 7.72 4.66 0.65
N MET A 95 7.09 5.73 0.16
CA MET A 95 7.55 6.44 -1.04
C MET A 95 8.97 7.01 -0.86
N ALA A 96 9.25 7.63 0.29
CA ALA A 96 10.57 8.15 0.64
C ALA A 96 11.62 7.03 0.66
N ALA A 97 11.33 5.92 1.36
CA ALA A 97 12.23 4.78 1.48
C ALA A 97 12.57 4.14 0.13
N LEU A 98 11.60 4.01 -0.78
CA LEU A 98 11.83 3.49 -2.13
C LEU A 98 12.69 4.43 -2.98
N THR A 99 12.47 5.74 -2.84
CA THR A 99 13.26 6.77 -3.53
C THR A 99 14.70 6.78 -3.04
N ASP A 100 14.90 6.73 -1.73
CA ASP A 100 16.21 6.61 -1.09
C ASP A 100 16.92 5.30 -1.48
N ARG A 101 16.19 4.17 -1.51
CA ARG A 101 16.75 2.90 -1.96
C ARG A 101 17.22 2.98 -3.41
N ARG A 102 16.46 3.64 -4.28
CA ARG A 102 16.84 3.82 -5.68
C ARG A 102 18.09 4.68 -5.83
N THR A 103 18.20 5.79 -5.09
CA THR A 103 19.39 6.65 -5.14
C THR A 103 20.62 5.93 -4.57
N ALA A 104 20.47 5.18 -3.48
CA ALA A 104 21.53 4.35 -2.91
C ALA A 104 22.04 3.29 -3.91
N LEU A 105 21.13 2.57 -4.56
CA LEU A 105 21.50 1.60 -5.60
C LEU A 105 22.24 2.25 -6.77
N ALA A 106 21.79 3.42 -7.23
CA ALA A 106 22.47 4.15 -8.30
C ALA A 106 23.92 4.53 -7.91
N GLN A 107 24.14 4.90 -6.64
CA GLN A 107 25.48 5.18 -6.10
C GLN A 107 26.33 3.90 -5.96
N GLU A 108 25.75 2.79 -5.55
CA GLU A 108 26.46 1.50 -5.50
C GLU A 108 26.87 1.02 -6.89
N ILE A 109 25.98 1.14 -7.88
CA ILE A 109 26.25 0.81 -9.29
C ILE A 109 27.39 1.69 -9.84
N SER A 110 27.41 2.99 -9.55
CA SER A 110 28.48 3.88 -10.02
C SER A 110 29.83 3.56 -9.38
N LYS A 111 29.87 3.24 -8.09
CA LYS A 111 31.06 2.72 -7.39
C LYS A 111 31.55 1.41 -8.01
N GLY A 112 30.64 0.46 -8.25
CA GLY A 112 30.94 -0.82 -8.90
C GLY A 112 31.56 -0.62 -10.28
N LYS A 113 30.97 0.23 -11.13
CA LYS A 113 31.50 0.54 -12.46
C LYS A 113 32.89 1.18 -12.42
N THR A 114 33.14 2.03 -11.42
CA THR A 114 34.47 2.64 -11.22
C THR A 114 35.50 1.57 -10.86
N LEU A 115 35.17 0.66 -9.94
CA LEU A 115 36.04 -0.45 -9.57
C LEU A 115 36.27 -1.41 -10.74
N GLN A 116 35.24 -1.69 -11.54
CA GLN A 116 35.36 -2.52 -12.74
C GLN A 116 36.37 -1.92 -13.72
N ALA A 117 36.29 -0.62 -14.01
CA ALA A 117 37.24 0.07 -14.87
C ALA A 117 38.68 0.04 -14.33
N GLN A 118 38.86 0.12 -13.00
CA GLN A 118 40.17 -0.02 -12.37
C GLN A 118 40.73 -1.45 -12.51
N LEU A 119 39.88 -2.46 -12.39
CA LEU A 119 40.27 -3.86 -12.60
C LEU A 119 40.63 -4.12 -14.05
N ASP A 120 39.86 -3.60 -15.01
CA ASP A 120 40.16 -3.71 -16.44
C ASP A 120 41.52 -3.07 -16.77
N ALA A 121 41.80 -1.87 -16.25
CA ALA A 121 43.11 -1.23 -16.42
C ALA A 121 44.27 -2.02 -15.76
N ARG A 122 44.02 -2.68 -14.62
CA ARG A 122 45.04 -3.54 -13.97
C ARG A 122 45.30 -4.81 -14.80
N ILE A 123 44.24 -5.42 -15.34
CA ILE A 123 44.34 -6.58 -16.24
C ILE A 123 45.21 -6.22 -17.44
N GLU A 124 44.91 -5.12 -18.14
CA GLU A 124 45.71 -4.65 -19.29
C GLU A 124 47.19 -4.41 -18.91
N SER A 125 47.44 -3.77 -17.77
CA SER A 125 48.80 -3.52 -17.29
C SER A 125 49.56 -4.80 -16.97
N VAL A 126 48.93 -5.79 -16.33
CA VAL A 126 49.55 -7.08 -16.00
C VAL A 126 49.79 -7.91 -17.26
N GLU A 127 48.86 -7.90 -18.22
CA GLU A 127 49.02 -8.56 -19.52
C GLU A 127 50.21 -7.99 -20.31
N GLN A 128 50.37 -6.67 -20.34
CA GLN A 128 51.53 -6.02 -20.96
C GLN A 128 52.84 -6.42 -20.27
N GLN A 129 52.86 -6.45 -18.94
CA GLN A 129 54.05 -6.86 -18.18
C GLN A 129 54.41 -8.33 -18.44
N ILE A 130 53.41 -9.22 -18.45
CA ILE A 130 53.60 -10.64 -18.78
C ILE A 130 54.18 -10.79 -20.19
N ALA A 131 53.64 -10.08 -21.18
CA ALA A 131 54.14 -10.14 -22.56
C ALA A 131 55.60 -9.67 -22.65
N HIS A 132 55.93 -8.56 -21.99
CA HIS A 132 57.30 -8.04 -21.93
C HIS A 132 58.28 -9.02 -21.28
N ASP A 133 57.95 -9.52 -20.08
CA ASP A 133 58.83 -10.41 -19.30
C ASP A 133 58.98 -11.78 -19.99
N THR A 134 57.94 -12.26 -20.66
CA THR A 134 58.00 -13.49 -21.47
C THR A 134 58.95 -13.31 -22.65
N GLN A 135 58.85 -12.19 -23.38
CA GLN A 135 59.73 -11.90 -24.51
C GLN A 135 61.18 -11.72 -24.06
N PHE A 136 61.40 -11.01 -22.95
CA PHE A 136 62.72 -10.84 -22.35
C PHE A 136 63.34 -12.18 -21.96
N THR A 137 62.56 -13.03 -21.26
CA THR A 137 63.01 -14.36 -20.82
C THR A 137 63.32 -15.26 -22.02
N ALA A 138 62.48 -15.26 -23.07
CA ALA A 138 62.70 -16.03 -24.28
C ALA A 138 64.01 -15.62 -24.99
N ASN A 139 64.24 -14.31 -25.17
CA ASN A 139 65.47 -13.80 -25.75
C ASN A 139 66.70 -14.17 -24.91
N HIS A 140 66.60 -14.07 -23.59
CA HIS A 140 67.68 -14.46 -22.69
C HIS A 140 68.02 -15.96 -22.80
N LEU A 141 67.02 -16.84 -22.83
CA LEU A 141 67.20 -18.29 -23.00
C LEU A 141 67.82 -18.64 -24.35
N MET A 142 67.36 -18.00 -25.43
CA MET A 142 67.94 -18.18 -26.77
C MET A 142 69.42 -17.77 -26.81
N ASN A 143 69.77 -16.66 -26.17
CA ASN A 143 71.15 -16.18 -26.10
C ASN A 143 72.04 -17.05 -25.21
N ALA A 144 71.48 -17.62 -24.13
CA ALA A 144 72.21 -18.50 -23.22
C ALA A 144 72.46 -19.91 -23.79
N GLY A 145 71.61 -20.38 -24.72
CA GLY A 145 71.75 -21.69 -25.37
C GLY A 145 71.43 -22.90 -24.50
N GLU A 146 70.99 -22.68 -23.26
CA GLU A 146 70.62 -23.70 -22.28
C GLU A 146 69.28 -23.35 -21.61
N LEU A 147 68.49 -24.37 -21.27
CA LEU A 147 67.18 -24.18 -20.65
C LEU A 147 67.36 -23.91 -19.14
N THR A 148 67.38 -22.64 -18.75
CA THR A 148 67.36 -22.23 -17.34
C THR A 148 65.91 -22.13 -16.81
N ALA A 149 65.75 -22.17 -15.49
CA ALA A 149 64.44 -22.10 -14.86
C ALA A 149 63.72 -20.78 -15.19
N ILE A 150 62.44 -20.87 -15.56
CA ILE A 150 61.59 -19.69 -15.81
C ILE A 150 61.47 -18.86 -14.52
N PRO A 151 61.57 -17.53 -14.58
CA PRO A 151 61.47 -16.69 -13.39
C PRO A 151 60.15 -16.89 -12.63
N ALA A 152 60.22 -17.15 -11.32
CA ALA A 152 59.05 -17.30 -10.46
C ALA A 152 58.14 -16.05 -10.44
N ALA A 153 58.71 -14.87 -10.69
CA ALA A 153 57.98 -13.62 -10.85
C ALA A 153 56.92 -13.69 -11.97
N LEU A 154 57.23 -14.38 -13.08
CA LEU A 154 56.32 -14.53 -14.21
C LEU A 154 55.13 -15.44 -13.84
N ALA A 155 55.35 -16.49 -13.05
CA ALA A 155 54.26 -17.33 -12.53
C ALA A 155 53.37 -16.54 -11.55
N SER A 156 53.97 -15.69 -10.71
CA SER A 156 53.24 -14.79 -9.80
C SER A 156 52.33 -13.81 -10.56
N LEU A 157 52.81 -13.23 -11.67
CA LEU A 157 52.01 -12.33 -12.50
C LEU A 157 50.82 -13.04 -13.16
N HIS A 158 50.98 -14.28 -13.64
CA HIS A 158 49.87 -15.06 -14.19
C HIS A 158 48.82 -15.41 -13.13
N ALA A 159 49.25 -15.69 -11.89
CA ALA A 159 48.34 -15.90 -10.78
C ALA A 159 47.57 -14.62 -10.43
N GLU A 160 48.25 -13.47 -10.42
CA GLU A 160 47.60 -12.16 -10.23
C GLU A 160 46.58 -11.88 -11.33
N LEU A 161 46.93 -12.10 -12.60
CA LEU A 161 46.01 -11.93 -13.74
C LEU A 161 44.76 -12.80 -13.56
N THR A 162 44.94 -14.08 -13.24
CA THR A 162 43.82 -15.01 -13.04
C THR A 162 42.90 -14.55 -11.90
N ALA A 163 43.49 -14.10 -10.78
CA ALA A 163 42.73 -13.59 -9.64
C ALA A 163 42.00 -12.29 -9.97
N THR A 164 42.64 -11.34 -10.67
CA THR A 164 42.03 -10.06 -11.07
C THR A 164 40.93 -10.23 -12.11
N CYS A 165 41.08 -11.15 -13.07
CA CYS A 165 39.99 -11.50 -14.00
C CYS A 165 38.76 -12.06 -13.26
N HIS A 166 38.97 -12.94 -12.28
CA HIS A 166 37.90 -13.51 -11.47
C HIS A 166 37.20 -12.44 -10.60
N THR A 167 37.95 -11.55 -9.94
CA THR A 167 37.34 -10.47 -9.16
C THR A 167 36.56 -9.51 -10.04
N ARG A 168 37.04 -9.22 -11.25
CA ARG A 168 36.33 -8.41 -12.26
C ARG A 168 35.02 -9.07 -12.70
N ASP A 169 34.99 -10.39 -12.90
CA ASP A 169 33.75 -11.12 -13.22
C ASP A 169 32.74 -11.07 -12.07
N GLU A 170 33.22 -11.21 -10.83
CA GLU A 170 32.35 -11.10 -9.64
C GLU A 170 31.77 -9.69 -9.49
N VAL A 171 32.59 -8.65 -9.68
CA VAL A 171 32.13 -7.26 -9.68
C VAL A 171 31.10 -7.02 -10.77
N ALA A 172 31.32 -7.51 -11.99
CA ALA A 172 30.36 -7.39 -13.09
C ALA A 172 29.03 -8.07 -12.77
N ARG A 173 29.06 -9.29 -12.21
CA ARG A 173 27.85 -9.99 -11.75
C ARG A 173 27.12 -9.22 -10.66
N ARG A 174 27.83 -8.63 -9.70
CA ARG A 174 27.22 -7.83 -8.63
C ARG A 174 26.57 -6.55 -9.19
N ILE A 175 27.23 -5.86 -10.12
CA ILE A 175 26.66 -4.70 -10.81
C ILE A 175 25.36 -5.07 -11.53
N GLN A 176 25.34 -6.19 -12.26
CA GLN A 176 24.14 -6.65 -12.97
C GLN A 176 22.98 -6.96 -12.01
N SER A 177 23.26 -7.62 -10.88
CA SER A 177 22.28 -7.85 -9.82
C SER A 177 21.71 -6.54 -9.27
N LEU A 178 22.57 -5.57 -8.93
CA LEU A 178 22.13 -4.25 -8.44
C LEU A 178 21.34 -3.47 -9.48
N GLN A 179 21.71 -3.57 -10.76
CA GLN A 179 20.98 -2.97 -11.87
C GLN A 179 19.56 -3.55 -11.99
N SER A 180 19.42 -4.88 -11.88
CA SER A 180 18.10 -5.50 -11.92
C SER A 180 17.19 -5.05 -10.76
N GLU A 181 17.75 -4.86 -9.55
CA GLU A 181 17.01 -4.29 -8.42
C GLU A 181 16.63 -2.83 -8.70
N HIS A 182 17.58 -2.02 -9.19
CA HIS A 182 17.36 -0.62 -9.51
C HIS A 182 16.26 -0.43 -10.57
N ASP A 183 16.20 -1.30 -11.58
CA ASP A 183 15.26 -1.22 -12.69
C ASP A 183 13.85 -1.71 -12.33
N ALA A 184 13.71 -2.46 -11.23
CA ALA A 184 12.41 -2.88 -10.69
C ALA A 184 11.74 -1.79 -9.80
N LEU A 185 12.53 -0.90 -9.19
CA LEU A 185 12.02 0.14 -8.28
C LEU A 185 11.10 1.20 -8.91
N PRO A 186 11.24 1.63 -10.18
CA PRO A 186 10.37 2.67 -10.74
C PRO A 186 8.88 2.34 -10.66
N GLU A 187 8.49 1.09 -10.89
CA GLU A 187 7.09 0.67 -10.79
C GLU A 187 6.60 0.66 -9.34
N GLN A 188 7.46 0.24 -8.39
CA GLN A 188 7.14 0.29 -6.96
C GLN A 188 6.95 1.73 -6.48
N ILE A 189 7.82 2.66 -6.91
CA ILE A 189 7.69 4.08 -6.61
C ILE A 189 6.40 4.65 -7.23
N ARG A 190 6.03 4.22 -8.43
CA ARG A 190 4.78 4.63 -9.08
C ARG A 190 3.56 4.20 -8.25
N LEU A 191 3.52 2.93 -7.83
CA LEU A 191 2.45 2.40 -6.99
C LEU A 191 2.39 3.07 -5.62
N ALA A 192 3.53 3.30 -4.97
CA ALA A 192 3.60 4.01 -3.70
C ALA A 192 3.08 5.46 -3.82
N ARG A 193 3.39 6.15 -4.92
CA ARG A 193 2.86 7.49 -5.20
C ARG A 193 1.34 7.48 -5.41
N ASP A 194 0.80 6.50 -6.12
CA ASP A 194 -0.65 6.36 -6.31
C ASP A 194 -1.35 6.11 -4.97
N SER A 195 -0.76 5.26 -4.12
CA SER A 195 -1.23 5.01 -2.75
C SER A 195 -1.23 6.28 -1.89
N TYR A 196 -0.13 7.04 -1.91
CA TYR A 196 -0.02 8.32 -1.21
C TYR A 196 -1.11 9.30 -1.67
N ARG A 197 -1.32 9.46 -2.98
CA ARG A 197 -2.36 10.35 -3.53
C ARG A 197 -3.76 9.94 -3.09
N GLY A 198 -4.03 8.63 -3.06
CA GLY A 198 -5.28 8.08 -2.53
C GLY A 198 -5.49 8.43 -1.06
N ALA A 199 -4.46 8.26 -0.22
CA ALA A 199 -4.52 8.61 1.19
C ALA A 199 -4.65 10.13 1.41
N GLN A 200 -3.97 10.95 0.60
CA GLN A 200 -4.04 12.40 0.66
C GLN A 200 -5.45 12.90 0.32
N ALA A 201 -6.07 12.35 -0.74
CA ALA A 201 -7.44 12.66 -1.11
C ALA A 201 -8.45 12.29 0.00
N ILE A 202 -8.23 11.16 0.68
CA ILE A 202 -9.02 10.73 1.82
C ILE A 202 -8.92 11.73 2.98
N VAL A 203 -7.70 12.16 3.34
CA VAL A 203 -7.49 13.14 4.41
C VAL A 203 -8.14 14.48 4.05
N ALA A 204 -7.98 14.96 2.81
CA ALA A 204 -8.62 16.18 2.34
C ALA A 204 -10.15 16.11 2.40
N GLU A 205 -10.74 14.96 2.07
CA GLU A 205 -12.18 14.73 2.20
C GLU A 205 -12.64 14.74 3.67
N ILE A 206 -11.85 14.18 4.60
CA ILE A 206 -12.14 14.23 6.03
C ILE A 206 -12.14 15.67 6.53
N GLU A 207 -11.11 16.44 6.17
CA GLU A 207 -10.99 17.85 6.51
C GLU A 207 -12.20 18.65 5.99
N LEU A 208 -12.59 18.43 4.73
CA LEU A 208 -13.79 19.03 4.16
C LEU A 208 -15.05 18.67 4.96
N GLN A 209 -15.25 17.40 5.28
CA GLN A 209 -16.41 16.93 6.06
C GLN A 209 -16.45 17.51 7.47
N GLU A 210 -15.29 17.85 8.05
CA GLU A 210 -15.19 18.47 9.37
C GLU A 210 -15.50 19.97 9.32
N GLN A 211 -15.13 20.65 8.24
CA GLN A 211 -15.47 22.06 8.04
C GLN A 211 -16.90 22.28 7.52
N LEU A 212 -17.48 21.29 6.83
CA LEU A 212 -18.81 21.34 6.20
C LEU A 212 -19.94 21.87 7.10
N PRO A 213 -20.08 21.42 8.37
CA PRO A 213 -21.15 21.91 9.25
C PRO A 213 -21.11 23.42 9.50
N ALA A 214 -19.93 24.05 9.45
CA ALA A 214 -19.78 25.48 9.69
C ALA A 214 -20.47 26.33 8.59
N PHE A 215 -20.56 25.81 7.37
CA PHE A 215 -21.06 26.55 6.21
C PHE A 215 -22.35 25.99 5.61
N ILE A 216 -22.75 24.76 5.94
CA ILE A 216 -23.96 24.13 5.36
C ILE A 216 -25.22 24.96 5.60
N GLY A 217 -25.33 25.62 6.75
CA GLY A 217 -26.46 26.50 7.07
C GLY A 217 -26.50 27.78 6.22
N LEU A 218 -25.35 28.28 5.74
CA LEU A 218 -25.29 29.41 4.82
C LEU A 218 -25.69 29.00 3.41
N ILE A 219 -25.17 27.86 2.94
CA ILE A 219 -25.53 27.28 1.64
C ILE A 219 -27.04 27.00 1.58
N ALA A 220 -27.59 26.33 2.60
CA ALA A 220 -29.02 26.03 2.66
C ALA A 220 -29.87 27.30 2.63
N ARG A 221 -29.47 28.34 3.36
CA ARG A 221 -30.18 29.62 3.39
C ARG A 221 -30.15 30.31 2.02
N ALA A 222 -29.01 30.29 1.34
CA ALA A 222 -28.85 30.84 -0.01
C ALA A 222 -29.69 30.05 -1.04
N ALA A 223 -29.69 28.72 -0.98
CA ALA A 223 -30.50 27.85 -1.84
C ALA A 223 -32.00 28.13 -1.67
N VAL A 224 -32.47 28.17 -0.42
CA VAL A 224 -33.86 28.50 -0.10
C VAL A 224 -34.23 29.90 -0.57
N ALA A 225 -33.34 30.89 -0.40
CA ALA A 225 -33.57 32.25 -0.87
C ALA A 225 -33.69 32.34 -2.40
N ARG A 226 -32.78 31.70 -3.15
CA ARG A 226 -32.85 31.64 -4.63
C ARG A 226 -34.12 30.94 -5.12
N HIS A 227 -34.52 29.86 -4.47
CA HIS A 227 -35.76 29.15 -4.80
C HIS A 227 -36.99 30.04 -4.58
N ARG A 228 -37.07 30.71 -3.42
CA ARG A 228 -38.16 31.66 -3.12
C ARG A 228 -38.23 32.83 -4.09
N ALA A 229 -37.09 33.30 -4.59
CA ALA A 229 -37.01 34.35 -5.60
C ALA A 229 -37.29 33.88 -7.05
N GLY A 230 -37.50 32.57 -7.26
CA GLY A 230 -37.74 31.99 -8.59
C GLY A 230 -36.48 31.81 -9.44
N PHE A 231 -35.29 32.01 -8.88
CA PHE A 231 -34.01 31.84 -9.60
C PHE A 231 -33.56 30.39 -9.73
N SER A 232 -34.18 29.47 -8.99
CA SER A 232 -33.94 28.02 -9.08
C SER A 232 -35.23 27.25 -8.83
N ARG A 233 -35.40 26.11 -9.53
CA ARG A 233 -36.48 25.15 -9.29
C ARG A 233 -36.14 24.13 -8.21
N GLU A 234 -34.87 24.01 -7.85
CA GLU A 234 -34.38 23.01 -6.91
C GLU A 234 -34.06 23.67 -5.57
N GLN A 235 -34.71 23.20 -4.50
CA GLN A 235 -34.48 23.68 -3.13
C GLN A 235 -33.31 22.95 -2.44
N GLY A 236 -33.03 21.72 -2.85
CA GLY A 236 -32.02 20.85 -2.23
C GLY A 236 -30.61 20.94 -2.84
N ARG A 237 -30.38 21.83 -3.81
CA ARG A 237 -29.11 21.93 -4.54
C ARG A 237 -28.63 23.37 -4.61
N TYR A 238 -27.33 23.55 -4.44
CA TYR A 238 -26.64 24.83 -4.64
C TYR A 238 -25.30 24.56 -5.32
N GLU A 239 -25.08 25.17 -6.48
CA GLU A 239 -23.85 25.01 -7.26
C GLU A 239 -22.86 26.11 -6.90
N ILE A 240 -21.62 25.71 -6.64
CA ILE A 240 -20.51 26.60 -6.29
C ILE A 240 -19.39 26.35 -7.30
N GLU A 241 -19.02 27.39 -8.03
CA GLU A 241 -17.82 27.37 -8.86
C GLU A 241 -16.61 27.66 -7.98
N ILE A 242 -15.59 26.81 -8.05
CA ILE A 242 -14.33 27.00 -7.33
C ILE A 242 -13.47 27.98 -8.14
N PRO A 243 -13.01 29.11 -7.55
CA PRO A 243 -12.11 30.03 -8.24
C PRO A 243 -10.83 29.35 -8.71
N VAL A 244 -10.35 29.71 -9.90
CA VAL A 244 -9.15 29.09 -10.51
C VAL A 244 -7.93 29.28 -9.60
N GLU A 245 -7.80 30.45 -8.97
CA GLU A 245 -6.70 30.75 -8.06
C GLU A 245 -6.69 29.81 -6.84
N ALA A 246 -7.88 29.39 -6.37
CA ALA A 246 -8.00 28.42 -5.28
C ALA A 246 -7.61 27.01 -5.73
N ILE A 247 -7.91 26.63 -6.98
CA ILE A 247 -7.49 25.35 -7.57
C ILE A 247 -5.97 25.30 -7.69
N GLU A 248 -5.36 26.37 -8.22
CA GLU A 248 -3.90 26.46 -8.39
C GLU A 248 -3.18 26.43 -7.03
N ALA A 249 -3.69 27.17 -6.04
CA ALA A 249 -3.14 27.14 -4.68
C ALA A 249 -3.26 25.74 -4.04
N ALA A 250 -4.39 25.04 -4.23
CA ALA A 250 -4.56 23.68 -3.74
C ALA A 250 -3.60 22.69 -4.44
N SER A 251 -3.44 22.79 -5.76
CA SER A 251 -2.47 21.96 -6.50
C SER A 251 -1.05 22.17 -5.97
N ALA A 252 -0.64 23.42 -5.80
CA ALA A 252 0.68 23.76 -5.30
C ALA A 252 0.92 23.23 -3.88
N ALA A 253 -0.08 23.30 -3.00
CA ALA A 253 0.00 22.77 -1.64
C ALA A 253 0.15 21.23 -1.66
N LEU A 254 -0.69 20.53 -2.42
CA LEU A 254 -0.65 19.07 -2.52
C LEU A 254 0.67 18.57 -3.14
N ASP A 255 1.21 19.29 -4.12
CA ASP A 255 2.51 18.98 -4.75
C ASP A 255 3.69 19.28 -3.80
N ALA A 256 3.59 20.32 -2.96
CA ALA A 256 4.60 20.60 -1.96
C ALA A 256 4.70 19.45 -0.94
N ASP A 257 3.57 18.92 -0.48
CA ASP A 257 3.52 17.78 0.45
C ASP A 257 4.10 16.49 -0.16
N LEU A 258 3.93 16.31 -1.49
CA LEU A 258 4.56 15.22 -2.25
C LEU A 258 6.09 15.35 -2.36
N SER A 259 6.60 16.58 -2.38
CA SER A 259 8.04 16.87 -2.53
C SER A 259 8.82 16.93 -1.22
N ALA A 260 8.11 17.11 -0.09
CA ALA A 260 8.68 17.23 1.24
C ALA A 260 8.89 15.86 1.95
N GLY A 261 8.47 14.76 1.32
CA GLY A 261 8.71 13.37 1.76
C GLY A 261 9.73 12.68 0.87
#